data_AF-A0AAD7PR78-F1
#
_entry.id   AF-A0AAD7PR78-F1
#
_cell.length_a   1.000
_cell.length_b   1.000
_cell.length_c   1.000
_cell.angle_alpha   90.00
_cell.angle_beta   90.00
_cell.angle_gamma   90.00
#
_symmetry.space_group_name_H-M   'P 1'
#
loop_
_entity.id
_entity.type
_entity.pdbx_description
1 polymer ?
#
loop_
_entity_poly.entity_id
_entity_poly.type
_entity_poly.pdbx_seq_one_letter_code
_entity_poly.pdbx_strand_id
1 'polypeptide(L)'
;MSEHELKPKLNSSFPLGKDDTTIQKTPLSISSSESEESPFRAIICLKNRDDVQRFEETEECFILDFDPFESVDLSKLSMKEKITVGDHDTNTDNDSDLSVIAEKGQVACRDYPHSRHLCLKFPFETNPHESYCKLCYCYVCDSAAPCKYWTDPIIAHCHASESVGDWKLKRTLSKQPSAVLK
;
A
#
# COMPACT_ATOMS: atom_id res chain seq x y z
N MET A 1 25.29 -23.88 39.03
CA MET A 1 24.04 -23.41 38.42
C MET A 1 24.11 -23.85 36.97
N SER A 2 23.21 -24.74 36.58
CA SER A 2 23.14 -25.34 35.25
C SER A 2 22.68 -24.31 34.24
N GLU A 3 23.44 -24.14 33.16
CA GLU A 3 22.92 -23.59 31.91
C GLU A 3 23.14 -24.65 30.83
N HIS A 4 22.02 -25.23 30.42
CA HIS A 4 21.86 -26.06 29.23
C HIS A 4 21.29 -25.18 28.11
N GLU A 5 21.23 -25.71 26.89
CA GLU A 5 20.63 -25.17 25.65
C GLU A 5 21.66 -24.54 24.69
N LEU A 6 22.24 -25.35 23.80
CA LEU A 6 21.74 -25.77 22.46
C LEU A 6 22.10 -24.76 21.35
N LYS A 7 23.21 -25.08 20.67
CA LYS A 7 23.59 -24.48 19.37
C LYS A 7 22.82 -25.20 18.24
N PRO A 8 22.15 -24.50 17.32
CA PRO A 8 21.55 -25.13 16.15
C PRO A 8 22.63 -25.52 15.14
N LYS A 9 22.70 -26.82 14.82
CA LYS A 9 23.51 -27.39 13.73
C LYS A 9 22.75 -27.24 12.41
N LEU A 10 23.22 -26.35 11.54
CA LEU A 10 22.82 -26.32 10.12
C LEU A 10 23.60 -27.40 9.37
N ASN A 11 22.93 -28.46 8.93
CA ASN A 11 23.20 -29.16 7.67
C ASN A 11 22.04 -30.09 7.29
N SER A 12 21.52 -29.94 6.08
CA SER A 12 21.47 -31.03 5.11
C SER A 12 20.73 -30.57 3.87
N SER A 13 21.41 -30.76 2.76
CA SER A 13 20.96 -30.55 1.39
C SER A 13 19.69 -31.34 1.09
N PHE A 14 18.73 -30.71 0.44
CA PHE A 14 17.62 -31.40 -0.22
C PHE A 14 17.76 -31.31 -1.74
N PRO A 15 17.67 -32.43 -2.48
CA PRO A 15 17.98 -32.50 -3.89
C PRO A 15 16.85 -31.94 -4.77
N LEU A 16 17.28 -31.35 -5.89
CA LEU A 16 16.48 -30.90 -7.02
C LEU A 16 15.80 -32.10 -7.71
N GLY A 17 14.54 -32.33 -7.38
CA GLY A 17 13.67 -33.27 -8.08
C GLY A 17 12.92 -32.56 -9.21
N LYS A 18 13.07 -33.08 -10.43
CA LYS A 18 12.28 -32.68 -11.59
C LYS A 18 11.12 -33.68 -11.69
N ASP A 19 9.89 -33.23 -11.58
CA ASP A 19 8.72 -34.02 -11.91
C ASP A 19 7.81 -33.26 -12.86
N ASP A 20 7.87 -33.70 -14.12
CA ASP A 20 6.87 -33.45 -15.15
C ASP A 20 5.62 -34.23 -14.74
N THR A 21 4.68 -33.56 -14.06
CA THR A 21 3.38 -34.13 -13.74
C THR A 21 2.30 -33.44 -14.58
N THR A 22 2.05 -34.07 -15.72
CA THR A 22 0.85 -33.88 -16.55
C THR A 22 -0.41 -34.06 -15.67
N ILE A 23 -1.09 -32.96 -15.32
CA ILE A 23 -2.41 -33.01 -14.68
C ILE A 23 -3.48 -32.91 -15.76
N GLN A 24 -4.26 -33.98 -15.83
CA GLN A 24 -5.32 -34.22 -16.79
C GLN A 24 -6.46 -33.21 -16.61
N LYS A 25 -6.86 -32.59 -17.73
CA LYS A 25 -8.11 -31.82 -17.85
C LYS A 25 -9.30 -32.72 -17.54
N THR A 26 -9.96 -32.52 -16.41
CA THR A 26 -11.36 -32.92 -16.22
C THR A 26 -12.20 -31.65 -16.24
N PRO A 27 -13.18 -31.52 -17.16
CA PRO A 27 -14.14 -30.42 -17.09
C PRO A 27 -15.16 -30.79 -16.02
N LEU A 28 -15.05 -30.19 -14.83
CA LEU A 28 -16.07 -30.35 -13.81
C LEU A 28 -17.22 -29.40 -14.15
N SER A 29 -18.16 -29.90 -14.94
CA SER A 29 -19.49 -29.33 -15.05
C SER A 29 -20.21 -29.52 -13.72
N ILE A 30 -20.25 -28.47 -12.89
CA ILE A 30 -21.13 -28.40 -11.72
C ILE A 30 -22.39 -27.66 -12.14
N SER A 31 -23.45 -28.46 -12.29
CA SER A 31 -24.83 -28.03 -12.29
C SER A 31 -25.19 -27.42 -10.93
N SER A 32 -25.97 -26.33 -10.97
CA SER A 32 -26.59 -25.70 -9.83
C SER A 32 -27.30 -26.73 -8.94
N SER A 33 -26.85 -26.87 -7.71
CA SER A 33 -27.69 -27.36 -6.62
C SER A 33 -27.32 -26.62 -5.35
N GLU A 34 -28.30 -25.85 -4.87
CA GLU A 34 -28.29 -25.19 -3.56
C GLU A 34 -28.16 -26.27 -2.48
N SER A 35 -26.98 -26.37 -1.87
CA SER A 35 -26.82 -27.15 -0.65
C SER A 35 -25.73 -26.54 0.21
N GLU A 36 -26.12 -26.11 1.41
CA GLU A 36 -25.34 -26.00 2.64
C GLU A 36 -23.90 -25.51 2.46
N GLU A 37 -23.73 -24.21 2.69
CA GLU A 37 -22.47 -23.47 2.59
C GLU A 37 -21.39 -24.10 3.48
N SER A 38 -20.61 -25.00 2.88
CA SER A 38 -19.30 -25.36 3.40
C SER A 38 -18.52 -24.06 3.54
N PRO A 39 -18.02 -23.71 4.74
CA PRO A 39 -17.29 -22.44 4.96
C PRO A 39 -15.96 -22.37 4.19
N PHE A 40 -15.62 -23.41 3.43
CA PHE A 40 -14.47 -23.48 2.55
C PHE A 40 -14.94 -23.66 1.10
N ARG A 41 -15.11 -22.55 0.40
CA ARG A 41 -15.15 -22.53 -1.07
C ARG A 41 -13.73 -22.69 -1.61
N ALA A 42 -13.56 -23.47 -2.68
CA ALA A 42 -12.25 -23.64 -3.30
C ALA A 42 -11.79 -22.30 -3.91
N ILE A 43 -10.56 -21.88 -3.61
CA ILE A 43 -10.00 -20.67 -4.22
C ILE A 43 -9.59 -21.01 -5.66
N ILE A 44 -10.16 -20.29 -6.62
CA ILE A 44 -9.94 -20.51 -8.06
C ILE A 44 -8.84 -19.58 -8.55
N CYS A 45 -7.90 -20.13 -9.35
CA CYS A 45 -6.91 -19.33 -10.08
C CYS A 45 -7.41 -19.07 -11.52
N LEU A 46 -7.66 -17.81 -11.87
CA LEU A 46 -8.00 -17.40 -13.23
C LEU A 46 -6.75 -17.34 -14.09
N LYS A 47 -6.83 -18.03 -15.23
CA LYS A 47 -5.77 -18.05 -16.26
C LYS A 47 -5.97 -17.08 -17.41
N ASN A 48 -7.23 -16.77 -17.66
CA ASN A 48 -7.63 -16.00 -18.82
C ASN A 48 -8.16 -14.64 -18.39
N ARG A 49 -7.67 -13.58 -19.04
CA ARG A 49 -8.03 -12.20 -18.73
C ARG A 49 -9.48 -11.89 -19.09
N ASP A 50 -10.01 -12.57 -20.10
CA ASP A 50 -11.39 -12.34 -20.57
C ASP A 50 -12.43 -12.83 -19.56
N ASP A 51 -12.06 -13.75 -18.66
CA ASP A 51 -12.96 -14.31 -17.66
C ASP A 51 -13.05 -13.48 -16.38
N VAL A 52 -12.22 -12.42 -16.21
CA VAL A 52 -12.18 -11.62 -14.98
C VAL A 52 -13.54 -11.04 -14.61
N GLN A 53 -14.23 -10.43 -15.58
CA GLN A 53 -15.54 -9.82 -15.33
C GLN A 53 -16.58 -10.84 -14.84
N ARG A 54 -16.56 -12.04 -15.41
CA ARG A 54 -17.46 -13.12 -15.00
C ARG A 54 -17.20 -13.53 -13.55
N PHE A 55 -15.94 -13.62 -13.15
CA PHE A 55 -15.56 -14.01 -11.79
C PHE A 55 -15.82 -12.89 -10.77
N GLU A 56 -15.66 -11.61 -11.14
CA GLU A 56 -16.04 -10.49 -10.28
C GLU A 56 -17.53 -10.49 -9.90
N GLU A 57 -18.38 -11.03 -10.79
CA GLU A 57 -19.83 -11.12 -10.55
C GLU A 57 -20.24 -12.37 -9.74
N THR A 58 -19.48 -13.47 -9.83
CA THR A 58 -19.88 -14.77 -9.27
C THR A 58 -19.07 -15.22 -8.05
N GLU A 59 -17.83 -14.76 -7.90
CA GLU A 59 -16.91 -15.24 -6.88
C GLU A 59 -16.42 -14.09 -5.99
N GLU A 60 -16.46 -14.30 -4.67
CA GLU A 60 -16.02 -13.30 -3.71
C GLU A 60 -14.49 -13.20 -3.60
N CYS A 61 -13.77 -14.30 -3.91
CA CYS A 61 -12.31 -14.41 -3.78
C CYS A 61 -11.74 -15.32 -4.88
N PHE A 62 -10.93 -14.76 -5.79
CA PHE A 62 -10.19 -15.51 -6.80
C PHE A 62 -8.78 -14.94 -6.98
N ILE A 63 -7.85 -15.77 -7.46
CA ILE A 63 -6.45 -15.41 -7.69
C ILE A 63 -6.24 -15.22 -9.18
N LEU A 64 -5.70 -14.08 -9.61
CA LEU A 64 -5.22 -13.91 -10.98
C LEU A 64 -3.87 -14.61 -11.11
N ASP A 65 -3.71 -15.50 -12.10
CA ASP A 65 -2.41 -16.11 -12.40
C ASP A 65 -1.51 -15.24 -13.30
N PHE A 66 -2.06 -14.11 -13.77
CA PHE A 66 -1.40 -13.11 -14.60
C PHE A 66 -1.39 -11.76 -13.88
N ASP A 67 -0.44 -10.90 -14.26
CA ASP A 67 -0.45 -9.52 -13.78
C ASP A 67 -1.60 -8.76 -14.49
N PRO A 68 -2.62 -8.25 -13.78
CA PRO A 68 -3.65 -7.41 -14.38
C PRO A 68 -3.07 -6.18 -15.11
N PHE A 69 -1.81 -5.86 -14.82
CA PHE A 69 -1.09 -4.67 -15.23
C PHE A 69 0.08 -4.91 -16.20
N GLU A 70 0.27 -6.11 -16.74
CA GLU A 70 1.41 -6.42 -17.61
C GLU A 70 1.48 -5.61 -18.92
N SER A 71 0.37 -5.02 -19.38
CA SER A 71 0.31 -4.26 -20.64
C SER A 71 0.90 -2.85 -20.58
N VAL A 72 1.49 -2.41 -19.46
CA VAL A 72 2.15 -1.09 -19.38
C VAL A 72 3.60 -1.25 -19.82
N ASP A 73 3.87 -0.79 -21.04
CA ASP A 73 5.18 -0.87 -21.68
C ASP A 73 6.16 0.15 -21.08
N LEU A 74 6.79 -0.24 -19.97
CA LEU A 74 7.86 0.53 -19.31
C LEU A 74 9.09 0.70 -20.22
N SER A 75 9.27 -0.17 -21.22
CA SER A 75 10.41 -0.14 -22.16
C SER A 75 10.39 1.11 -23.06
N LYS A 76 9.25 1.80 -23.20
CA LYS A 76 9.13 3.07 -23.94
C LYS A 76 9.60 4.30 -23.15
N LEU A 77 9.87 4.16 -21.85
CA LEU A 77 10.29 5.27 -20.99
C LEU A 77 11.82 5.39 -20.87
N SER A 78 12.58 4.59 -21.62
CA SER A 78 14.03 4.73 -21.74
C SER A 78 14.40 6.02 -22.47
N MET A 79 14.36 7.13 -21.73
CA MET A 79 15.01 8.38 -22.14
C MET A 79 16.53 8.19 -22.05
N LYS A 80 17.14 8.62 -23.13
CA LYS A 80 18.54 8.56 -23.53
C LYS A 80 19.40 9.50 -22.68
N GLU A 81 19.58 9.22 -21.40
CA GLU A 81 20.54 9.95 -20.58
C GLU A 81 21.86 9.19 -20.55
N LYS A 82 22.73 9.53 -21.51
CA LYS A 82 24.14 9.18 -21.45
C LYS A 82 24.73 9.95 -20.26
N ILE A 83 24.72 9.36 -19.07
CA ILE A 83 25.56 9.80 -17.97
C ILE A 83 27.00 9.59 -18.43
N THR A 84 27.61 10.62 -19.01
CA THR A 84 29.06 10.70 -19.07
C THR A 84 29.50 10.95 -17.64
N VAL A 85 29.96 9.89 -16.98
CA VAL A 85 30.75 9.96 -15.76
C VAL A 85 32.03 10.74 -16.13
N GLY A 86 31.95 12.06 -16.02
CA GLY A 86 33.10 12.95 -16.08
C GLY A 86 33.70 12.98 -14.68
N ASP A 87 34.88 12.41 -14.56
CA ASP A 87 35.80 12.53 -13.43
C ASP A 87 35.90 14.02 -13.00
N HIS A 88 35.23 14.39 -11.91
CA HIS A 88 35.48 15.63 -11.20
C HIS A 88 35.10 15.51 -9.72
N ASP A 89 36.14 15.34 -8.93
CA ASP A 89 36.16 15.37 -7.47
C ASP A 89 35.65 16.71 -6.93
N THR A 90 34.37 16.79 -6.60
CA THR A 90 33.81 17.81 -5.69
C THR A 90 32.66 17.24 -4.89
N ASN A 91 32.91 17.06 -3.59
CA ASN A 91 31.92 16.86 -2.53
C ASN A 91 30.71 17.80 -2.69
N THR A 92 29.61 17.29 -3.21
CA THR A 92 28.28 17.88 -3.02
C THR A 92 27.29 16.72 -3.00
N ASP A 93 26.91 16.30 -1.79
CA ASP A 93 25.79 15.39 -1.52
C ASP A 93 24.52 16.00 -2.10
N ASN A 94 24.22 15.72 -3.36
CA ASN A 94 22.92 15.97 -3.94
C ASN A 94 22.34 14.63 -4.40
N ASP A 95 21.54 14.07 -3.50
CA ASP A 95 20.84 12.80 -3.54
C ASP A 95 19.80 12.75 -4.68
N SER A 96 20.27 12.60 -5.92
CA SER A 96 19.44 12.35 -7.11
C SER A 96 19.67 10.97 -7.71
N ASP A 97 20.15 10.02 -6.89
CA ASP A 97 20.42 8.64 -7.31
C ASP A 97 19.13 7.83 -7.58
N LEU A 98 17.97 8.36 -7.18
CA LEU A 98 16.67 7.69 -7.33
C LEU A 98 15.68 8.58 -8.11
N SER A 99 15.23 8.08 -9.26
CA SER A 99 14.21 8.72 -10.10
C SER A 99 13.03 7.77 -10.36
N VAL A 100 11.81 8.25 -10.13
CA VAL A 100 10.58 7.49 -10.44
C VAL A 100 10.31 7.59 -11.94
N ILE A 101 10.61 6.53 -12.68
CA ILE A 101 10.46 6.47 -14.15
C ILE A 101 9.03 6.21 -14.60
N ALA A 102 8.18 5.66 -13.73
CA ALA A 102 6.78 5.36 -14.01
C ALA A 102 5.98 5.22 -12.71
N GLU A 103 4.70 5.54 -12.78
CA GLU A 103 3.73 5.31 -11.72
C GLU A 103 2.53 4.58 -12.34
N LYS A 104 1.98 3.59 -11.62
CA LYS A 104 0.83 2.82 -12.08
C LYS A 104 -0.20 2.65 -10.98
N GLY A 105 -1.46 2.92 -11.32
CA GLY A 105 -2.59 2.79 -10.39
C GLY A 105 -2.83 4.05 -9.56
N GLN A 106 -3.60 3.90 -8.48
CA GLN A 106 -3.91 4.99 -7.55
C GLN A 106 -2.87 5.04 -6.43
N VAL A 107 -2.41 6.23 -6.09
CA VAL A 107 -1.45 6.46 -5.01
C VAL A 107 -2.18 6.84 -3.73
N ALA A 108 -2.01 6.04 -2.67
CA ALA A 108 -2.71 6.21 -1.38
C ALA A 108 -2.69 7.66 -0.85
N CYS A 109 -1.51 8.29 -0.88
CA CYS A 109 -1.28 9.62 -0.34
C CYS A 109 -1.65 10.79 -1.29
N ARG A 110 -2.26 10.48 -2.44
CA ARG A 110 -2.64 11.45 -3.48
C ARG A 110 -4.09 11.31 -3.94
N ASP A 111 -4.54 10.06 -4.06
CA ASP A 111 -5.78 9.68 -4.75
C ASP A 111 -6.83 9.07 -3.79
N TYR A 112 -6.46 8.81 -2.54
CA TYR A 112 -7.37 8.38 -1.47
C TYR A 112 -7.40 9.38 -0.31
N PRO A 113 -8.44 9.33 0.57
CA PRO A 113 -8.45 10.14 1.78
C PRO A 113 -7.22 9.90 2.66
N HIS A 114 -6.45 10.95 2.95
CA HIS A 114 -5.19 10.86 3.70
C HIS A 114 -5.05 12.00 4.71
N SER A 115 -4.29 11.75 5.77
CA SER A 115 -3.93 12.79 6.73
C SER A 115 -3.04 13.81 6.05
N ARG A 116 -3.17 15.08 6.46
CA ARG A 116 -2.48 16.17 5.77
C ARG A 116 -0.95 16.06 5.73
N HIS A 117 -0.32 15.57 6.79
CA HIS A 117 1.14 15.36 6.82
C HIS A 117 1.63 14.28 5.84
N LEU A 118 0.72 13.49 5.25
CA LEU A 118 1.04 12.50 4.22
C LEU A 118 0.75 13.01 2.80
N CYS A 119 0.25 14.24 2.63
CA CYS A 119 -0.19 14.72 1.32
C CYS A 119 0.96 14.87 0.33
N LEU A 120 0.97 14.08 -0.74
CA LEU A 120 1.97 14.21 -1.81
C LEU A 120 1.72 15.40 -2.74
N LYS A 121 0.50 15.95 -2.78
CA LYS A 121 0.21 17.18 -3.55
C LYS A 121 0.74 18.44 -2.87
N PHE A 122 0.76 18.43 -1.54
CA PHE A 122 1.27 19.54 -0.72
C PHE A 122 2.19 19.03 0.40
N PRO A 123 3.41 18.54 0.05
CA PRO A 123 4.40 18.09 1.03
C PRO A 123 4.77 19.21 2.00
N PHE A 124 5.08 18.87 3.25
CA PHE A 124 5.43 19.84 4.29
C PHE A 124 6.77 20.54 4.04
N GLU A 125 7.68 19.88 3.33
CA GLU A 125 9.01 20.36 3.02
C GLU A 125 8.98 21.53 2.02
N THR A 126 7.95 21.58 1.17
CA THR A 126 7.86 22.53 0.05
C THR A 126 6.63 23.45 0.12
N ASN A 127 5.63 23.11 0.93
CA ASN A 127 4.39 23.85 1.02
C ASN A 127 4.04 24.23 2.46
N PRO A 128 3.36 25.37 2.68
CA PRO A 128 2.86 25.75 4.00
C PRO A 128 1.97 24.66 4.61
N HIS A 129 2.11 24.44 5.91
CA HIS A 129 1.36 23.42 6.64
C HIS A 129 -0.15 23.65 6.68
N GLU A 130 -0.67 24.79 6.18
CA GLU A 130 -2.10 25.08 6.04
C GLU A 130 -2.70 24.62 4.71
N SER A 131 -1.89 24.38 3.67
CA SER A 131 -2.35 24.03 2.30
C SER A 131 -2.87 22.59 2.12
N TYR A 132 -4.15 22.37 1.87
CA TYR A 132 -4.72 21.01 1.76
C TYR A 132 -5.26 20.71 0.36
N CYS A 133 -5.31 19.41 0.01
CA CYS A 133 -6.00 18.94 -1.18
C CYS A 133 -7.42 18.43 -0.84
N LYS A 134 -8.24 18.15 -1.88
CA LYS A 134 -9.63 17.70 -1.73
C LYS A 134 -9.81 16.39 -0.95
N LEU A 135 -8.73 15.59 -0.83
CA LEU A 135 -8.73 14.30 -0.14
C LEU A 135 -8.02 14.35 1.22
N CYS A 136 -7.53 15.52 1.62
CA CYS A 136 -6.93 15.66 2.94
C CYS A 136 -8.00 15.61 4.04
N TYR A 137 -7.68 14.99 5.16
CA TYR A 137 -8.44 15.08 6.40
C TYR A 137 -7.56 15.57 7.56
N CYS A 138 -8.22 16.12 8.57
CA CYS A 138 -7.60 16.50 9.83
C CYS A 138 -7.27 15.26 10.66
N TYR A 139 -5.98 15.03 10.93
CA TYR A 139 -5.51 13.90 11.73
C TYR A 139 -6.17 13.83 13.12
N VAL A 140 -6.46 14.98 13.74
CA VAL A 140 -7.02 15.03 15.10
C VAL A 140 -8.53 14.76 15.10
N CYS A 141 -9.27 15.39 14.17
CA CYS A 141 -10.73 15.35 14.16
C CYS A 141 -11.33 14.23 13.30
N ASP A 142 -10.54 13.57 12.46
CA ASP A 142 -11.00 12.61 11.45
C ASP A 142 -12.09 13.18 10.51
N SER A 143 -12.05 14.48 10.26
CA SER A 143 -12.95 15.21 9.36
C SER A 143 -12.20 15.74 8.14
N ALA A 144 -12.91 15.98 7.03
CA ALA A 144 -12.33 16.62 5.84
C ALA A 144 -11.59 17.92 6.21
N ALA A 145 -10.43 18.15 5.61
CA ALA A 145 -9.67 19.38 5.78
C ALA A 145 -10.35 20.52 4.98
N PRO A 146 -10.43 21.74 5.55
CA PRO A 146 -9.95 22.13 6.87
C PRO A 146 -11.01 21.87 7.95
N CYS A 147 -10.58 21.45 9.15
CA CYS A 147 -11.47 21.39 10.31
C CYS A 147 -11.59 22.77 11.01
N LYS A 148 -12.47 22.88 12.02
CA LYS A 148 -12.64 24.12 12.81
C LYS A 148 -11.35 24.69 13.40
N TYR A 149 -10.43 23.82 13.84
CA TYR A 149 -9.17 24.22 14.50
C TYR A 149 -7.96 24.10 13.56
N TRP A 150 -8.18 24.18 12.24
CA TRP A 150 -7.14 23.94 11.24
C TRP A 150 -5.92 24.84 11.42
N THR A 151 -6.15 26.15 11.46
CA THR A 151 -5.14 27.21 11.65
C THR A 151 -5.32 27.91 13.00
N ASP A 152 -5.73 27.15 14.03
CA ASP A 152 -5.92 27.71 15.37
C ASP A 152 -4.59 28.27 15.92
N PRO A 153 -4.58 29.48 16.51
CA PRO A 153 -3.34 30.12 16.95
C PRO A 153 -2.66 29.41 18.14
N ILE A 154 -3.40 28.61 18.90
CA ILE A 154 -2.87 27.87 20.05
C ILE A 154 -2.43 26.47 19.61
N ILE A 155 -3.32 25.76 18.92
CA ILE A 155 -3.07 24.38 18.47
C ILE A 155 -3.59 24.20 17.05
N ALA A 156 -2.84 24.67 16.07
CA ALA A 156 -3.17 24.49 14.66
C ALA A 156 -3.09 23.01 14.26
N HIS A 157 -4.25 22.41 13.95
CA HIS A 157 -4.36 21.01 13.53
C HIS A 157 -3.68 20.72 12.19
N CYS A 158 -3.38 21.76 11.40
CA CYS A 158 -2.70 21.63 10.12
C CYS A 158 -1.23 21.14 10.30
N HIS A 159 -0.63 21.31 11.48
CA HIS A 159 0.68 20.75 11.85
C HIS A 159 0.62 19.33 12.42
N ALA A 160 -0.57 18.72 12.53
CA ALA A 160 -0.71 17.42 13.16
C ALA A 160 -0.09 16.31 12.31
N SER A 161 0.93 15.65 12.87
CA SER A 161 1.57 14.46 12.30
C SER A 161 1.64 13.32 13.30
N GLU A 162 1.68 12.09 12.79
CA GLU A 162 1.86 10.91 13.65
C GLU A 162 3.28 10.83 14.25
N SER A 163 4.26 11.39 13.53
CA SER A 163 5.68 11.38 13.90
C SER A 163 6.06 12.42 14.96
N VAL A 164 5.21 13.43 15.19
CA VAL A 164 5.50 14.55 16.11
C VAL A 164 4.63 14.43 17.36
N GLY A 165 5.26 14.26 18.53
CA GLY A 165 4.72 14.48 19.87
C GLY A 165 3.25 14.11 20.14
N ASP A 166 2.59 14.93 20.97
CA ASP A 166 1.31 14.66 21.64
C ASP A 166 0.07 14.60 20.72
N TRP A 167 0.23 14.60 19.39
CA TRP A 167 -0.89 14.55 18.45
C TRP A 167 -1.70 13.26 18.57
N LYS A 168 -1.05 12.14 18.88
CA LYS A 168 -1.73 10.87 19.20
C LYS A 168 -2.66 11.03 20.40
N LEU A 169 -2.19 11.67 21.47
CA LEU A 169 -2.98 11.94 22.67
C LEU A 169 -4.13 12.91 22.39
N LYS A 170 -3.88 13.99 21.63
CA LYS A 170 -4.95 14.93 21.23
C LYS A 170 -6.04 14.25 20.40
N ARG A 171 -5.65 13.36 19.48
CA ARG A 171 -6.59 12.57 18.67
C ARG A 171 -7.41 11.61 19.53
N THR A 172 -6.80 10.92 20.50
CA THR A 172 -7.56 10.02 21.39
C THR A 172 -8.52 10.80 22.28
N LEU A 173 -8.11 11.96 22.80
CA LEU A 173 -8.98 12.85 23.59
C LEU A 173 -10.14 13.41 22.77
N SER A 174 -9.90 13.82 21.52
CA SER A 174 -10.95 14.34 20.62
C SER A 174 -11.99 13.27 20.23
N LYS A 175 -11.64 11.99 20.34
CA LYS A 175 -12.52 10.85 20.04
C LYS A 175 -13.35 10.40 21.23
N GLN A 176 -13.02 10.84 22.44
CA GLN A 176 -13.85 10.52 23.59
C GLN A 176 -15.18 11.28 23.43
N PRO A 177 -16.33 10.58 23.43
CA PRO A 177 -17.60 11.27 23.53
C PRO A 177 -17.53 12.10 24.80
N SER A 178 -17.90 13.38 24.70
CA SER A 178 -18.00 14.26 25.86
C SER A 178 -18.88 13.55 26.88
N ALA A 179 -18.25 12.95 27.90
CA ALA A 179 -18.97 12.26 28.94
C ALA A 179 -19.88 13.30 29.56
N VAL A 180 -21.16 13.09 29.28
CA VAL A 180 -22.32 13.85 29.66
C VAL A 180 -22.17 14.34 31.10
N LEU A 181 -21.83 15.61 31.27
CA LEU A 181 -22.21 16.37 32.47
C LEU A 181 -23.72 16.59 32.34
N LYS A 182 -24.51 15.66 32.87
CA LYS A 182 -25.91 15.84 33.25
C LYS A 182 -26.01 15.73 34.75
#